data_AF-Q7UW96-F1
#
_entry.id   AF-Q7UW96-F1
#
_cell.length_a   1.000
_cell.length_b   1.000
_cell.length_c   1.000
_cell.angle_alpha   90.00
_cell.angle_beta   90.00
_cell.angle_gamma   90.00
#
_symmetry.space_group_name_H-M   'P 1'
#
loop_
_entity.id
_entity.type
_entity.pdbx_description
1 polymer ?
#
loop_
_entity_poly.entity_id
_entity_poly.type
_entity_poly.pdbx_seq_one_letter_code
_entity_poly.pdbx_strand_id
1 'polypeptide(L)'
;MLSLYNDDRSSSGSSPFLSPNETVFKSKPKSSNPAKLKLSKDLWRQIEPDKFGFAAIAKDFMIASSGKHTGYTGLSQALHIGDVDAGWVVSVKRPMVAAYSIELDAVVLLEMDKNWPGVASWKRGQRILVVNVYPLDGRSDPRIPPGPNSHDRFRDFNPIVPALICSDSKRIDSLMRSIPESIWQRSLEHAKLATSVESPYIRDGRPSLAVVGFAM
;
A
#
# COMPACT_ATOMS: atom_id res chain seq x y z
N MET A 1 -5.42 -2.61 -71.16
CA MET A 1 -4.92 -1.26 -70.79
C MET A 1 -4.48 -1.35 -69.33
N LEU A 2 -3.25 -1.80 -69.03
CA LEU A 2 -2.00 -1.01 -68.96
C LEU A 2 -2.10 0.25 -68.10
N SER A 3 -1.60 0.17 -66.86
CA SER A 3 -0.64 1.10 -66.20
C SER A 3 -0.53 0.63 -64.72
N LEU A 4 0.41 -0.24 -64.33
CA LEU A 4 1.76 0.08 -63.84
C LEU A 4 1.89 1.47 -63.19
N TYR A 5 2.05 1.50 -61.86
CA TYR A 5 3.01 2.36 -61.17
C TYR A 5 3.33 1.75 -59.79
N ASN A 6 4.56 1.23 -59.66
CA ASN A 6 5.24 1.04 -58.39
C ASN A 6 5.80 2.40 -57.95
N ASP A 7 5.82 2.70 -56.66
CA ASP A 7 7.03 3.29 -56.08
C ASP A 7 7.14 2.99 -54.59
N ASP A 8 8.26 2.36 -54.26
CA ASP A 8 8.77 2.07 -52.92
C ASP A 8 9.29 3.36 -52.29
N ARG A 9 8.82 3.70 -51.08
CA ARG A 9 9.67 4.41 -50.11
C ARG A 9 9.48 3.86 -48.70
N SER A 10 10.43 3.00 -48.36
CA SER A 10 10.92 2.71 -47.03
C SER A 10 11.22 4.00 -46.25
N SER A 11 10.33 4.35 -45.32
CA SER A 11 10.67 5.27 -44.22
C SER A 11 10.90 4.44 -42.95
N SER A 12 12.14 3.99 -42.77
CA SER A 12 12.67 3.54 -41.48
C SER A 12 12.70 4.73 -40.52
N GLY A 13 11.56 5.00 -39.89
CA GLY A 13 11.48 5.91 -38.75
C GLY A 13 12.11 5.20 -37.56
N SER A 14 13.39 5.47 -37.32
CA SER A 14 14.08 5.14 -36.08
C SER A 14 13.31 5.76 -34.91
N SER A 15 12.54 4.92 -34.23
CA SER A 15 11.94 5.25 -32.93
C SER A 15 13.07 5.73 -32.00
N PRO A 16 12.96 6.91 -31.37
CA PRO A 16 13.93 7.30 -30.38
C PRO A 16 13.82 6.32 -29.22
N PHE A 17 14.82 5.44 -29.11
CA PHE A 17 15.09 4.69 -27.90
C PHE A 17 15.22 5.72 -26.78
N LEU A 18 14.20 5.80 -25.93
CA LEU A 18 14.28 6.50 -24.66
C LEU A 18 15.41 5.85 -23.87
N SER A 19 16.49 6.61 -23.69
CA SER A 19 17.60 6.31 -22.81
C SER A 19 17.08 5.83 -21.44
N PRO A 20 17.49 4.65 -20.93
CA PRO A 20 17.06 4.15 -19.62
C PRO A 20 17.86 4.76 -18.47
N ASN A 21 18.28 6.02 -18.58
CA ASN A 21 19.11 6.71 -17.57
C ASN A 21 18.67 8.16 -17.40
N GLU A 22 17.52 8.37 -16.78
CA GLU A 22 17.27 9.60 -16.00
C GLU A 22 16.78 9.22 -14.61
N THR A 23 17.75 8.98 -13.74
CA THR A 23 17.61 8.96 -12.28
C THR A 23 17.21 10.34 -11.79
N VAL A 24 15.92 10.66 -11.89
CA VAL A 24 15.31 11.83 -11.24
C VAL A 24 14.55 11.38 -10.00
N PHE A 25 15.28 10.95 -8.97
CA PHE A 25 14.81 10.98 -7.59
C PHE A 25 15.78 11.83 -6.77
N LYS A 26 15.91 13.12 -7.12
CA LYS A 26 16.79 14.08 -6.42
C LYS A 26 16.23 14.61 -5.09
N SER A 27 15.04 14.16 -4.66
CA SER A 27 14.54 14.43 -3.32
C SER A 27 13.91 13.17 -2.74
N LYS A 28 14.19 12.87 -1.46
CA LYS A 28 13.52 11.77 -0.76
C LYS A 28 12.01 12.01 -0.87
N PRO A 29 11.22 11.05 -1.38
CA PRO A 29 9.79 11.26 -1.53
C PRO A 29 9.20 11.55 -0.15
N LYS A 30 8.61 12.73 -0.02
CA LYS A 30 7.95 13.19 1.20
C LYS A 30 6.50 12.76 1.11
N SER A 31 6.02 12.04 2.13
CA SER A 31 4.59 11.72 2.27
C SER A 31 3.76 12.98 2.10
N SER A 32 2.72 12.85 1.27
CA SER A 32 1.81 13.96 0.96
C SER A 32 0.86 14.21 2.13
N ASN A 33 0.49 13.16 2.87
CA ASN A 33 -0.40 13.23 4.03
C ASN A 33 0.03 12.26 5.14
N PRO A 34 1.02 12.63 5.98
CA PRO A 34 1.58 11.71 6.97
C PRO A 34 0.60 11.42 8.11
N ALA A 35 0.42 10.14 8.42
CA ALA A 35 -0.53 9.68 9.43
C ALA A 35 -0.22 10.20 10.84
N LYS A 36 1.06 10.17 11.24
CA LYS A 36 1.53 10.52 12.60
C LYS A 36 0.82 9.71 13.69
N LEU A 37 0.59 8.42 13.44
CA LEU A 37 -0.05 7.52 14.39
C LEU A 37 0.98 6.87 15.31
N LYS A 38 0.53 6.51 16.52
CA LYS A 38 1.35 5.81 17.52
C LYS A 38 1.03 4.32 17.49
N LEU A 39 2.05 3.49 17.26
CA LEU A 39 1.95 2.04 17.38
C LEU A 39 1.70 1.63 18.84
N SER A 40 0.73 0.74 19.06
CA SER A 40 0.50 0.09 20.35
C SER A 40 1.17 -1.28 20.35
N LYS A 41 2.19 -1.44 21.20
CA LYS A 41 2.89 -2.72 21.38
C LYS A 41 1.94 -3.85 21.75
N ASP A 42 0.98 -3.57 22.63
CA ASP A 42 0.09 -4.60 23.15
C ASP A 42 -0.95 -5.03 22.12
N LEU A 43 -1.42 -4.13 21.26
CA LEU A 43 -2.30 -4.48 20.14
C LEU A 43 -1.54 -5.27 19.07
N TRP A 44 -0.33 -4.81 18.72
CA TRP A 44 0.48 -5.52 17.73
C TRP A 44 0.87 -6.92 18.21
N ARG A 45 1.19 -7.09 19.50
CA ARG A 45 1.48 -8.41 20.09
C ARG A 45 0.29 -9.36 20.01
N GLN A 46 -0.95 -8.87 20.06
CA GLN A 46 -2.14 -9.72 19.90
C GLN A 46 -2.32 -10.23 18.46
N ILE A 47 -1.72 -9.56 17.48
CA ILE A 47 -1.83 -9.88 16.05
C ILE A 47 -0.64 -10.74 15.59
N GLU A 48 0.58 -10.38 16.01
CA GLU A 48 1.81 -11.07 15.63
C GLU A 48 2.68 -11.36 16.86
N PRO A 49 2.24 -12.26 17.77
CA PRO A 49 2.95 -12.56 19.01
C PRO A 49 4.37 -13.12 18.77
N ASP A 50 4.59 -13.77 17.63
CA ASP A 50 5.88 -14.29 17.20
C ASP A 50 6.95 -13.20 17.05
N LYS A 51 6.55 -11.94 16.81
CA LYS A 51 7.48 -10.79 16.72
C LYS A 51 7.99 -10.33 18.08
N PHE A 52 7.47 -10.87 19.18
CA PHE A 52 7.81 -10.45 20.53
C PHE A 52 8.57 -11.52 21.35
N GLY A 53 8.95 -12.63 20.73
CA GLY A 53 9.82 -13.63 21.38
C GLY A 53 11.26 -13.11 21.57
N PHE A 54 11.99 -13.67 22.55
CA PHE A 54 13.38 -13.29 22.84
C PHE A 54 14.28 -13.27 21.59
N ALA A 55 14.16 -14.28 20.73
CA ALA A 55 14.92 -14.36 19.48
C ALA A 55 14.58 -13.23 18.50
N ALA A 56 13.30 -12.83 18.42
CA ALA A 56 12.86 -11.72 17.57
C ALA A 56 13.39 -10.38 18.09
N ILE A 57 13.36 -10.18 19.41
CA ILE A 57 13.91 -8.99 20.07
C ILE A 57 15.42 -8.88 19.85
N ALA A 58 16.16 -9.98 20.03
CA ALA A 58 17.60 -10.02 19.80
C ALA A 58 17.95 -9.72 18.33
N LYS A 59 17.16 -10.24 17.38
CA LYS A 59 17.30 -9.96 15.96
C LYS A 59 17.04 -8.49 15.62
N ASP A 60 15.96 -7.91 16.13
CA ASP A 60 15.64 -6.49 15.91
C ASP A 60 16.73 -5.58 16.49
N PHE A 61 17.31 -5.92 17.64
CA PHE A 61 18.45 -5.20 18.22
C PHE A 61 19.67 -5.24 17.29
N MET A 62 20.06 -6.43 16.82
CA MET A 62 21.20 -6.58 15.89
C MET A 62 20.97 -5.86 14.55
N ILE A 63 19.75 -5.91 14.00
CA ILE A 63 19.42 -5.23 12.75
C ILE A 63 19.40 -3.70 12.95
N ALA A 64 18.87 -3.21 14.07
CA ALA A 64 18.89 -1.78 14.38
C ALA A 64 20.33 -1.25 14.50
N SER A 65 21.27 -2.03 15.05
CA SER A 65 22.69 -1.68 15.08
C SER A 65 23.33 -1.56 13.68
N SER A 66 22.70 -2.12 12.64
CA SER A 66 23.13 -1.99 11.24
C SER A 66 22.47 -0.83 10.49
N GLY A 67 21.68 0.01 11.16
CA GLY A 67 20.96 1.14 10.55
C GLY A 67 19.73 0.75 9.73
N LYS A 68 19.37 -0.54 9.71
CA LYS A 68 18.12 -1.04 9.10
C LYS A 68 17.00 -1.03 10.15
N HIS A 69 15.81 -0.59 9.75
CA HIS A 69 14.65 -0.55 10.63
C HIS A 69 13.68 -1.66 10.26
N THR A 70 13.67 -2.74 11.05
CA THR A 70 12.70 -3.83 10.96
C THR A 70 11.84 -3.90 12.21
N GLY A 71 10.78 -4.71 12.17
CA GLY A 71 9.96 -4.99 13.34
C GLY A 71 9.31 -3.73 13.91
N TYR A 72 9.46 -3.50 15.21
CA TYR A 72 8.76 -2.42 15.91
C TYR A 72 9.13 -1.03 15.40
N THR A 73 10.43 -0.78 15.19
CA THR A 73 10.91 0.56 14.80
C THR A 73 10.47 0.89 13.38
N GLY A 74 10.59 -0.06 12.46
CA GLY A 74 10.11 0.07 11.09
C GLY A 74 8.60 0.31 11.04
N LEU A 75 7.81 -0.48 11.77
CA LEU A 75 6.35 -0.35 11.77
C LEU A 75 5.89 0.95 12.43
N SER A 76 6.51 1.34 13.54
CA SER A 76 6.23 2.63 14.18
C SER A 76 6.56 3.81 13.27
N GLN A 77 7.66 3.71 12.50
CA GLN A 77 8.02 4.75 11.55
C GLN A 77 7.06 4.79 10.37
N ALA A 78 6.70 3.64 9.79
CA ALA A 78 5.70 3.52 8.75
C ALA A 78 4.37 4.16 9.14
N LEU A 79 3.89 3.92 10.35
CA LEU A 79 2.68 4.57 10.89
C LEU A 79 2.85 6.08 11.14
N HIS A 80 4.09 6.56 11.26
CA HIS A 80 4.36 7.97 11.46
C HIS A 80 4.42 8.73 10.13
N ILE A 81 5.11 8.18 9.13
CA ILE A 81 5.42 8.84 7.86
C ILE A 81 4.59 8.34 6.67
N GLY A 82 3.87 7.24 6.80
CA GLY A 82 3.06 6.68 5.71
C GLY A 82 1.89 7.59 5.34
N ASP A 83 1.45 7.47 4.09
CA ASP A 83 0.36 8.28 3.55
C ASP A 83 -1.00 7.74 3.99
N VAL A 84 -1.84 8.64 4.47
CA VAL A 84 -3.22 8.32 4.85
C VAL A 84 -4.12 8.27 3.64
N ASP A 85 -4.78 7.13 3.46
CA ASP A 85 -5.73 6.90 2.37
C ASP A 85 -7.01 6.18 2.84
N ALA A 86 -7.97 6.09 1.92
CA ALA A 86 -9.25 5.43 2.11
C ALA A 86 -9.15 3.90 1.99
N GLY A 87 -9.99 3.19 2.72
CA GLY A 87 -10.21 1.77 2.51
C GLY A 87 -11.63 1.32 2.87
N TRP A 88 -12.00 0.13 2.43
CA TRP A 88 -13.33 -0.42 2.64
C TRP A 88 -13.26 -1.87 3.11
N VAL A 89 -14.08 -2.23 4.11
CA VAL A 89 -14.31 -3.63 4.45
C VAL A 89 -15.16 -4.26 3.35
N VAL A 90 -14.58 -5.16 2.56
CA VAL A 90 -15.25 -5.76 1.39
C VAL A 90 -15.85 -7.13 1.69
N SER A 91 -15.36 -7.83 2.71
CA SER A 91 -15.90 -9.12 3.18
C SER A 91 -15.66 -9.28 4.68
N VAL A 92 -16.62 -9.95 5.35
CA VAL A 92 -16.54 -10.29 6.79
C VAL A 92 -16.48 -11.80 7.05
N LYS A 93 -16.92 -12.64 6.08
CA LYS A 93 -16.84 -14.11 6.17
C LYS A 93 -15.38 -14.58 6.11
N ARG A 94 -14.67 -14.01 5.14
CA ARG A 94 -13.21 -13.98 5.03
C ARG A 94 -12.85 -12.51 5.21
N PRO A 95 -12.45 -12.06 6.40
CA PRO A 95 -12.26 -10.63 6.67
C PRO A 95 -11.28 -10.02 5.69
N MET A 96 -11.76 -9.08 4.89
CA MET A 96 -10.96 -8.46 3.84
C MET A 96 -11.24 -6.96 3.77
N VAL A 97 -10.16 -6.21 3.56
CA VAL A 97 -10.17 -4.76 3.33
C VAL A 97 -9.62 -4.48 1.94
N ALA A 98 -10.33 -3.67 1.15
CA ALA A 98 -9.75 -3.03 -0.02
C ALA A 98 -9.05 -1.74 0.42
N ALA A 99 -7.73 -1.71 0.31
CA ALA A 99 -6.88 -0.60 0.67
C ALA A 99 -6.52 0.20 -0.58
N TYR A 100 -7.02 1.43 -0.69
CA TYR A 100 -6.77 2.31 -1.83
C TYR A 100 -5.48 3.11 -1.64
N SER A 101 -4.79 3.39 -2.74
CA SER A 101 -3.68 4.33 -2.81
C SER A 101 -4.01 5.40 -3.82
N ILE A 102 -4.01 6.67 -3.39
CA ILE A 102 -4.13 7.81 -4.32
C ILE A 102 -2.96 7.82 -5.30
N GLU A 103 -1.78 7.43 -4.82
CA GLU A 103 -0.54 7.47 -5.59
C GLU A 103 -0.56 6.56 -6.82
N LEU A 104 -1.06 5.34 -6.67
CA LEU A 104 -1.20 4.40 -7.78
C LEU A 104 -2.58 4.49 -8.44
N ASP A 105 -3.53 5.20 -7.86
CA ASP A 105 -4.95 5.13 -8.21
C ASP A 105 -5.46 3.68 -8.30
N ALA A 106 -5.11 2.87 -7.29
CA ALA A 106 -5.38 1.43 -7.29
C ALA A 106 -5.73 0.93 -5.88
N VAL A 107 -6.32 -0.27 -5.81
CA VAL A 107 -6.56 -0.96 -4.54
C VAL A 107 -5.76 -2.25 -4.45
N VAL A 108 -5.38 -2.58 -3.22
CA VAL A 108 -4.91 -3.91 -2.82
C VAL A 108 -5.95 -4.51 -1.89
N LEU A 109 -6.32 -5.77 -2.13
CA LEU A 109 -7.13 -6.52 -1.17
C LEU A 109 -6.21 -7.12 -0.10
N LEU A 110 -6.52 -6.85 1.16
CA LEU A 110 -5.84 -7.39 2.32
C LEU A 110 -6.76 -8.37 3.03
N GLU A 111 -6.32 -9.61 3.21
CA GLU A 111 -6.99 -10.57 4.09
C GLU A 111 -6.45 -10.48 5.51
N MET A 112 -7.37 -10.45 6.47
CA MET A 112 -7.06 -10.40 7.90
C MET A 112 -7.47 -11.70 8.57
N ASP A 113 -6.75 -12.08 9.62
CA ASP A 113 -7.21 -13.18 10.48
C ASP A 113 -8.48 -12.74 11.23
N LYS A 114 -9.52 -13.57 11.16
CA LYS A 114 -10.80 -13.33 11.86
C LYS A 114 -10.67 -13.24 13.39
N ASN A 115 -9.60 -13.78 13.95
CA ASN A 115 -9.34 -13.79 15.38
C ASN A 115 -8.59 -12.53 15.86
N TRP A 116 -8.16 -11.65 14.95
CA TRP A 116 -7.49 -10.42 15.37
C TRP A 116 -8.46 -9.47 16.09
N PRO A 117 -7.98 -8.73 17.11
CA PRO A 117 -8.80 -7.79 17.85
C PRO A 117 -9.48 -6.78 16.93
N GLY A 118 -10.79 -6.60 17.09
CA GLY A 118 -11.59 -5.63 16.33
C GLY A 118 -12.07 -6.12 14.96
N VAL A 119 -11.48 -7.16 14.37
CA VAL A 119 -11.93 -7.67 13.05
C VAL A 119 -13.36 -8.21 13.12
N ALA A 120 -13.73 -8.88 14.22
CA ALA A 120 -15.08 -9.43 14.41
C ALA A 120 -16.20 -8.39 14.47
N SER A 121 -15.89 -7.11 14.76
CA SER A 121 -16.90 -6.04 14.79
C SER A 121 -17.07 -5.32 13.46
N TRP A 122 -16.28 -5.66 12.44
CA TRP A 122 -16.36 -5.03 11.13
C TRP A 122 -17.67 -5.36 10.41
N LYS A 123 -18.16 -4.37 9.65
CA LYS A 123 -19.32 -4.51 8.77
C LYS A 123 -18.90 -4.35 7.32
N ARG A 124 -19.45 -5.17 6.42
CA ARG A 124 -19.23 -4.99 4.97
C ARG A 124 -19.69 -3.58 4.56
N GLY A 125 -18.89 -2.90 3.74
CA GLY A 125 -19.13 -1.52 3.32
C GLY A 125 -18.73 -0.48 4.37
N GLN A 126 -18.14 -0.87 5.49
CA GLN A 126 -17.59 0.07 6.46
C GLN A 126 -16.34 0.75 5.89
N ARG A 127 -16.25 2.07 6.05
CA ARG A 127 -15.03 2.85 5.79
C ARG A 127 -13.96 2.51 6.82
N ILE A 128 -12.72 2.36 6.37
CA ILE A 128 -11.58 2.15 7.25
C ILE A 128 -10.41 3.03 6.82
N LEU A 129 -9.64 3.51 7.78
CA LEU A 129 -8.40 4.23 7.52
C LEU A 129 -7.32 3.25 7.07
N VAL A 130 -6.54 3.63 6.07
CA VAL A 130 -5.37 2.90 5.62
C VAL A 130 -4.16 3.82 5.67
N VAL A 131 -3.01 3.26 6.03
CA VAL A 131 -1.71 3.93 5.93
C VAL A 131 -0.87 3.19 4.91
N ASN A 132 -0.57 3.84 3.79
CA ASN A 132 0.21 3.29 2.71
C ASN A 132 1.69 3.62 2.89
N VAL A 133 2.51 2.60 2.70
CA VAL A 133 3.97 2.70 2.69
C VAL A 133 4.46 2.29 1.31
N TYR A 134 5.34 3.08 0.70
CA TYR A 134 5.82 2.84 -0.65
C TYR A 134 7.28 2.35 -0.62
N PRO A 135 7.62 1.27 -1.33
CA PRO A 135 9.00 0.80 -1.43
C PRO A 135 9.85 1.80 -2.22
N LEU A 136 11.04 2.11 -1.71
CA LEU A 136 11.99 3.03 -2.35
C LEU A 136 12.95 2.34 -3.31
N ASP A 137 12.98 1.00 -3.32
CA ASP A 137 13.88 0.19 -4.15
C ASP A 137 13.39 0.02 -5.60
N GLY A 138 12.31 0.73 -5.98
CA GLY A 138 11.71 0.65 -7.31
C GLY A 138 11.00 -0.67 -7.58
N ARG A 139 10.78 -1.52 -6.56
CA ARG A 139 10.02 -2.77 -6.72
C ARG A 139 8.61 -2.47 -7.21
N SER A 140 8.17 -3.32 -8.13
CA SER A 140 6.84 -3.30 -8.73
C SER A 140 6.19 -4.67 -8.54
N ASP A 141 4.90 -4.68 -8.22
CA ASP A 141 4.09 -5.89 -8.29
C ASP A 141 3.19 -5.79 -9.53
N PRO A 142 3.44 -6.59 -10.59
CA PRO A 142 2.69 -6.47 -11.84
C PRO A 142 1.20 -6.81 -11.70
N ARG A 143 0.79 -7.37 -10.55
CA ARG A 143 -0.62 -7.66 -10.23
C ARG A 143 -1.38 -6.44 -9.72
N ILE A 144 -0.70 -5.32 -9.48
CA ILE A 144 -1.28 -4.04 -9.08
C ILE A 144 -1.00 -3.03 -10.20
N PRO A 145 -1.76 -3.08 -11.31
CA PRO A 145 -1.61 -2.09 -12.35
C PRO A 145 -2.02 -0.71 -11.83
N PRO A 146 -1.27 0.36 -12.16
CA PRO A 146 -1.68 1.72 -11.84
C PRO A 146 -2.99 2.06 -12.54
N GLY A 147 -3.85 2.81 -11.85
CA GLY A 147 -5.09 3.34 -12.39
C GLY A 147 -4.87 4.58 -13.26
N PRO A 148 -5.95 5.08 -13.89
CA PRO A 148 -5.89 6.20 -14.83
C PRO A 148 -5.45 7.53 -14.19
N ASN A 149 -5.57 7.68 -12.87
CA ASN A 149 -5.13 8.88 -12.14
C ASN A 149 -3.85 8.65 -11.31
N SER A 150 -3.06 7.64 -11.64
CA SER A 150 -1.75 7.38 -11.00
C SER A 150 -0.83 8.59 -11.12
N HIS A 151 -0.06 8.88 -10.08
CA HIS A 151 1.02 9.88 -10.13
C HIS A 151 2.35 9.29 -10.62
N ASP A 152 2.41 7.96 -10.81
CA ASP A 152 3.56 7.22 -11.36
C ASP A 152 4.88 7.37 -10.60
N ARG A 153 4.89 7.89 -9.35
CA ARG A 153 6.12 7.97 -8.54
C ARG A 153 6.48 6.62 -7.93
N PHE A 154 5.48 5.76 -7.75
CA PHE A 154 5.64 4.42 -7.20
C PHE A 154 4.91 3.38 -8.05
N ARG A 155 5.36 2.12 -7.94
CA ARG A 155 4.83 0.97 -8.69
C ARG A 155 4.27 -0.13 -7.79
N ASP A 156 4.36 0.04 -6.48
CA ASP A 156 3.79 -0.84 -5.47
C ASP A 156 3.54 -0.04 -4.19
N PHE A 157 2.70 -0.56 -3.30
CA PHE A 157 2.45 0.00 -1.98
C PHE A 157 2.05 -1.09 -1.00
N ASN A 158 2.39 -0.90 0.27
CA ASN A 158 2.09 -1.82 1.35
C ASN A 158 1.16 -1.15 2.37
N PRO A 159 -0.14 -1.43 2.32
CA PRO A 159 -1.09 -0.82 3.23
C PRO A 159 -1.06 -1.45 4.61
N ILE A 160 -1.27 -0.61 5.62
CA ILE A 160 -1.46 -0.97 7.02
C ILE A 160 -2.84 -0.50 7.45
N VAL A 161 -3.57 -1.31 8.21
CA VAL A 161 -4.85 -0.92 8.82
C VAL A 161 -4.61 -0.48 10.28
N PRO A 162 -4.55 0.83 10.58
CA PRO A 162 -4.09 1.29 11.89
C PRO A 162 -5.05 0.96 13.02
N ALA A 163 -6.35 0.82 12.73
CA ALA A 163 -7.36 0.47 13.73
C ALA A 163 -7.07 -0.86 14.45
N LEU A 164 -6.23 -1.72 13.87
CA LEU A 164 -5.84 -3.00 14.46
C LEU A 164 -4.63 -2.89 15.41
N ILE A 165 -3.78 -1.88 15.25
CA ILE A 165 -2.46 -1.81 15.93
C ILE A 165 -2.17 -0.47 16.61
N CYS A 166 -3.01 0.54 16.44
CA CYS A 166 -2.88 1.86 17.07
C CYS A 166 -3.91 2.03 18.17
N SER A 167 -3.52 2.70 19.25
CA SER A 167 -4.43 3.00 20.37
C SER A 167 -5.13 4.36 20.25
N ASP A 168 -4.72 5.20 19.29
CA ASP A 168 -5.25 6.56 19.13
C ASP A 168 -6.46 6.61 18.19
N SER A 169 -7.61 6.14 18.69
CA SER A 169 -8.87 6.14 17.92
C SER A 169 -9.32 7.55 17.53
N LYS A 170 -9.09 8.56 18.38
CA LYS A 170 -9.46 9.96 18.08
C LYS A 170 -8.69 10.50 16.88
N ARG A 171 -7.38 10.22 16.79
CA ARG A 171 -6.58 10.60 15.64
C ARG A 171 -7.02 9.86 14.38
N ILE A 172 -7.32 8.57 14.48
CA ILE A 172 -7.85 7.78 13.35
C ILE A 172 -9.15 8.40 12.83
N ASP A 173 -10.11 8.69 13.71
CA ASP A 173 -11.39 9.31 13.33
C ASP A 173 -11.20 10.69 12.70
N SER A 174 -10.26 11.49 13.22
CA SER A 174 -9.93 12.80 12.65
C SER A 174 -9.33 12.66 11.25
N LEU A 175 -8.44 11.70 11.02
CA LEU A 175 -7.85 11.41 9.72
C LEU A 175 -8.90 10.93 8.72
N MET A 176 -9.80 10.03 9.12
CA MET A 176 -10.89 9.56 8.26
C MET A 176 -11.80 10.70 7.80
N ARG A 177 -12.11 11.65 8.69
CA ARG A 177 -12.90 12.86 8.35
C ARG A 177 -12.15 13.85 7.45
N SER A 178 -10.83 13.81 7.43
CA SER A 178 -10.01 14.70 6.60
C SER A 178 -9.89 14.22 5.15
N ILE A 179 -10.20 12.95 4.88
CA ILE A 179 -10.18 12.39 3.53
C ILE A 179 -11.39 12.93 2.75
N PRO A 180 -11.19 13.60 1.60
CA PRO A 180 -12.29 14.12 0.78
C PRO A 180 -13.25 13.02 0.33
N GLU A 181 -14.55 13.34 0.23
CA GLU A 181 -15.58 12.38 -0.18
C GLU A 181 -15.35 11.82 -1.59
N SER A 182 -14.78 12.60 -2.50
CA SER A 182 -14.39 12.13 -3.84
C SER A 182 -13.36 11.00 -3.80
N ILE A 183 -12.44 11.00 -2.83
CA ILE A 183 -11.46 9.93 -2.63
C ILE A 183 -12.15 8.68 -2.07
N TRP A 184 -13.12 8.84 -1.16
CA TRP A 184 -13.92 7.72 -0.66
C TRP A 184 -14.71 7.04 -1.79
N GLN A 185 -15.36 7.82 -2.65
CA GLN A 185 -16.13 7.33 -3.79
C GLN A 185 -15.24 6.59 -4.79
N ARG A 186 -14.11 7.20 -5.17
CA ARG A 186 -13.14 6.57 -6.08
C ARG A 186 -12.58 5.26 -5.51
N SER A 187 -12.18 5.27 -4.23
CA SER A 187 -11.74 4.07 -3.51
C SER A 187 -12.79 2.95 -3.54
N LEU A 188 -14.08 3.29 -3.41
CA LEU A 188 -15.17 2.31 -3.48
C LEU A 188 -15.34 1.72 -4.88
N GLU A 189 -15.16 2.51 -5.94
CA GLU A 189 -15.20 2.03 -7.34
C GLU A 189 -14.09 1.01 -7.60
N HIS A 190 -12.85 1.33 -7.23
CA HIS A 190 -11.75 0.39 -7.34
C HIS A 190 -11.97 -0.87 -6.48
N ALA A 191 -12.52 -0.73 -5.27
CA ALA A 191 -12.86 -1.88 -4.42
C ALA A 191 -13.90 -2.79 -5.07
N LYS A 192 -14.93 -2.23 -5.73
CA LYS A 192 -15.94 -3.01 -6.48
C LYS A 192 -15.29 -3.75 -7.65
N LEU A 193 -14.46 -3.07 -8.44
CA LEU A 193 -13.76 -3.68 -9.57
C LEU A 193 -12.86 -4.84 -9.10
N ALA A 194 -12.00 -4.59 -8.10
CA ALA A 194 -11.08 -5.59 -7.57
C ALA A 194 -11.77 -6.80 -6.93
N THR A 195 -13.02 -6.67 -6.48
CA THR A 195 -13.79 -7.78 -5.91
C THR A 195 -14.72 -8.47 -6.92
N SER A 196 -14.86 -7.91 -8.13
CA SER A 196 -15.69 -8.48 -9.20
C SER A 196 -14.97 -9.51 -10.07
N VAL A 197 -13.64 -9.57 -10.00
CA VAL A 197 -12.85 -10.56 -10.74
C VAL A 197 -12.99 -11.95 -10.10
N GLU A 198 -12.97 -12.99 -10.92
CA GLU A 198 -13.19 -14.39 -10.48
C GLU A 198 -12.17 -14.86 -9.44
N SER A 199 -10.89 -14.46 -9.63
CA SER A 199 -9.79 -14.79 -8.72
C SER A 199 -9.01 -13.53 -8.38
N PRO A 200 -9.46 -12.74 -7.38
CA PRO A 200 -8.80 -11.49 -7.04
C PRO A 200 -7.43 -11.74 -6.42
N TYR A 201 -6.48 -10.85 -6.72
CA TYR A 201 -5.19 -10.85 -6.05
C TYR A 201 -5.35 -10.31 -4.62
N ILE A 202 -5.00 -11.14 -3.63
CA ILE A 202 -5.15 -10.86 -2.21
C ILE A 202 -3.78 -10.94 -1.55
N ARG A 203 -3.43 -9.92 -0.78
CA ARG A 203 -2.25 -9.89 0.09
C ARG A 203 -2.64 -10.24 1.52
N ASP A 204 -1.64 -10.73 2.24
CA ASP A 204 -1.73 -10.95 3.68
C ASP A 204 -1.70 -9.59 4.39
N GLY A 205 -2.69 -9.34 5.25
CA GLY A 205 -2.87 -8.08 5.96
C GLY A 205 -2.00 -7.90 7.21
N ARG A 206 -1.04 -8.80 7.48
CA ARG A 206 -0.12 -8.68 8.63
C ARG A 206 0.69 -7.38 8.56
N PRO A 207 0.66 -6.55 9.63
CA PRO A 207 1.38 -5.27 9.65
C PRO A 207 2.88 -5.38 9.40
N SER A 208 3.53 -6.44 9.89
CA SER A 208 4.98 -6.62 9.71
C SER A 208 5.40 -6.81 8.26
N LEU A 209 4.50 -7.25 7.38
CA LEU A 209 4.78 -7.40 5.95
C LEU A 209 4.88 -6.05 5.25
N ALA A 210 4.24 -5.00 5.79
CA ALA A 210 4.25 -3.69 5.17
C ALA A 210 5.59 -2.95 5.26
N VAL A 211 6.49 -3.42 6.12
CA VAL A 211 7.81 -2.81 6.34
C VAL A 211 8.97 -3.62 5.76
N VAL A 212 8.67 -4.76 5.12
CA VAL A 212 9.68 -5.58 4.43
C VAL A 212 10.07 -4.87 3.12
N GLY A 213 11.28 -4.29 3.08
CA GLY A 213 11.78 -3.55 1.90
C GLY A 213 11.82 -2.04 2.07
N PHE A 214 11.46 -1.51 3.25
CA PHE A 214 11.66 -0.11 3.57
C PHE A 214 13.13 0.15 3.95
N ALA A 215 13.98 0.42 2.95
CA ALA A 215 15.34 0.92 3.17
C ALA A 215 15.30 2.45 3.33
N MET A 216 15.99 2.99 4.33
CA MET A 216 16.12 4.44 4.57
C MET A 216 17.33 5.07 3.89
#